data_AF-A0A9X1LC69-F1
#
_entry.id   AF-A0A9X1LC69-F1
#
_cell.length_a   1.000
_cell.length_b   1.000
_cell.length_c   1.000
_cell.angle_alpha   90.00
_cell.angle_beta   90.00
_cell.angle_gamma   90.00
#
_symmetry.space_group_name_H-M   'P 1'
#
loop_
_entity.id
_entity.type
_entity.pdbx_description
1 polymer ?
#
loop_
_entity_poly.entity_id
_entity_poly.type
_entity_poly.pdbx_seq_one_letter_code
_entity_poly.pdbx_strand_id
1 'polypeptide(L)'
;MISSKALRSGTTEWVYQRISNIAICLWGVIFISLILTLDTASYSEWKEVFSPVWFKVYSSITLVMVCINSILAGWQIGTDYIKPRLINIIYTIVIVLGSLAYSILGMSILWGL
;
A
#
# COMPACT_ATOMS: atom_id res chain seq x y z
N MET A 1 11.83 -4.68 -32.95
CA MET A 1 12.12 -3.67 -31.92
C MET A 1 10.79 -3.24 -31.30
N ILE A 2 10.36 -3.91 -30.21
CA ILE A 2 9.14 -3.49 -29.50
C ILE A 2 9.52 -2.21 -28.75
N SER A 3 8.92 -1.09 -29.14
CA SER A 3 9.15 0.20 -28.49
C SER A 3 8.83 0.10 -27.00
N SER A 4 9.80 0.42 -26.15
CA SER A 4 9.67 0.46 -24.68
C SER A 4 8.59 1.42 -24.17
N LYS A 5 8.01 2.26 -25.04
CA LYS A 5 6.83 3.09 -24.73
C LYS A 5 5.53 2.30 -24.55
N ALA A 6 5.45 1.05 -25.02
CA ALA A 6 4.21 0.26 -24.94
C ALA A 6 3.98 -0.35 -23.54
N LEU A 7 5.01 -0.52 -22.71
CA LEU A 7 4.90 -1.19 -21.40
C LEU A 7 4.75 -0.24 -20.20
N ARG A 8 5.13 1.05 -20.32
CA ARG A 8 5.13 1.98 -19.19
C ARG A 8 4.82 3.41 -19.64
N SER A 9 3.71 3.96 -19.14
CA SER A 9 3.22 5.31 -19.48
C SER A 9 3.13 6.15 -18.21
N GLY A 10 3.83 7.29 -18.18
CA GLY A 10 3.81 8.21 -17.05
C GLY A 10 2.40 8.73 -16.73
N THR A 11 1.55 8.90 -17.75
CA THR A 11 0.14 9.27 -17.54
C THR A 11 -0.62 8.17 -16.82
N THR A 12 -0.42 6.90 -17.20
CA THR A 12 -1.07 5.75 -16.55
C THR A 12 -0.59 5.59 -15.11
N GLU A 13 0.71 5.74 -14.88
CA GLU A 13 1.32 5.70 -13.54
C GLU A 13 0.78 6.83 -12.64
N TRP A 14 0.63 8.04 -13.19
CA TRP A 14 0.07 9.17 -12.47
C TRP A 14 -1.41 8.95 -12.10
N VAL A 15 -2.23 8.46 -13.05
CA VAL A 15 -3.65 8.15 -12.79
C VAL A 15 -3.76 7.07 -11.72
N TYR A 16 -2.95 6.02 -11.83
CA TYR A 16 -2.88 4.95 -10.83
C TYR A 16 -2.61 5.51 -9.43
N GLN A 17 -1.58 6.36 -9.25
CA GLN A 17 -1.28 6.97 -7.94
C GLN A 17 -2.46 7.78 -7.38
N ARG A 18 -3.19 8.52 -8.22
CA ARG A 18 -4.36 9.29 -7.76
C ARG A 18 -5.49 8.40 -7.27
N ILE A 19 -5.84 7.36 -8.04
CA ILE A 19 -6.90 6.42 -7.67
C ILE A 19 -6.50 5.67 -6.40
N SER A 20 -5.27 5.16 -6.33
CA SER A 20 -4.76 4.47 -5.15
C SER A 20 -4.75 5.38 -3.92
N ASN A 21 -4.29 6.62 -4.04
CA ASN A 21 -4.27 7.56 -2.91
C ASN A 21 -5.67 7.88 -2.39
N ILE A 22 -6.67 8.05 -3.28
CA ILE A 22 -8.06 8.25 -2.85
C ILE A 22 -8.55 7.03 -2.06
N ALA A 23 -8.31 5.81 -2.57
CA ALA A 23 -8.70 4.59 -1.87
C ALA A 23 -8.01 4.44 -0.51
N ILE A 24 -6.72 4.77 -0.40
CA ILE A 24 -5.94 4.75 0.84
C ILE A 24 -6.45 5.79 1.84
N CYS A 25 -6.70 7.03 1.40
CA CYS A 25 -7.24 8.07 2.26
C CYS A 25 -8.64 7.72 2.77
N LEU A 26 -9.50 7.18 1.90
CA LEU A 26 -10.83 6.72 2.29
C LEU A 26 -10.75 5.60 3.33
N TRP A 27 -9.81 4.66 3.17
CA TRP A 27 -9.57 3.61 4.15
C TRP A 27 -9.14 4.20 5.49
N GLY A 28 -8.23 5.18 5.48
CA GLY A 28 -7.80 5.89 6.68
C GLY A 28 -8.96 6.58 7.39
N VAL A 29 -9.84 7.26 6.66
CA VAL A 29 -11.04 7.92 7.23
C VAL A 29 -11.99 6.89 7.84
N ILE A 30 -12.28 5.79 7.14
CA ILE A 30 -13.17 4.72 7.63
C ILE A 30 -12.57 4.11 8.89
N PHE A 31 -11.29 3.72 8.85
CA PHE A 31 -10.61 3.14 10.00
C PHE A 31 -10.62 4.10 11.19
N ILE A 32 -10.20 5.36 11.02
CA ILE A 32 -10.23 6.36 12.09
C ILE A 32 -11.66 6.55 12.65
N SER A 33 -12.69 6.51 11.80
CA SER A 33 -14.07 6.62 12.27
C SER A 33 -14.47 5.43 13.14
N LEU A 34 -14.13 4.20 12.72
CA LEU A 34 -14.43 2.98 13.48
C LEU A 34 -13.76 2.96 14.86
N ILE A 35 -12.52 3.43 14.96
CA ILE A 35 -11.76 3.42 16.22
C ILE A 35 -12.24 4.51 17.18
N LEU A 36 -12.72 5.65 16.65
CA LEU A 36 -13.28 6.74 17.45
C LEU A 36 -14.68 6.42 18.00
N THR A 37 -15.36 5.42 17.43
CA THR A 37 -16.66 4.93 17.91
C THR A 37 -16.57 3.77 18.90
N LEU A 38 -15.35 3.33 19.27
CA LEU A 38 -15.18 2.30 20.29
C LEU A 38 -15.46 2.85 21.68
N ASP A 39 -16.19 2.09 22.49
CA ASP A 39 -16.51 2.46 23.86
C ASP A 39 -15.29 2.24 24.77
N THR A 40 -14.50 1.18 24.52
CA THR A 40 -13.26 0.89 25.24
C THR A 40 -12.14 0.42 24.31
N ALA A 41 -10.89 0.74 24.65
CA ALA A 41 -9.72 0.23 23.91
C ALA A 41 -9.33 -1.20 24.35
N SER A 42 -10.31 -2.08 24.53
CA SER A 42 -10.06 -3.47 24.94
C SER A 42 -9.63 -4.35 23.75
N TYR A 43 -8.92 -5.44 24.02
CA TYR A 43 -8.51 -6.38 22.96
C TYR A 43 -9.71 -6.97 22.19
N SER A 44 -10.81 -7.23 22.89
CA SER A 44 -12.03 -7.79 22.27
C SER A 44 -12.64 -6.81 21.28
N GLU A 45 -12.82 -5.54 21.68
CA GLU A 45 -13.36 -4.51 20.79
C GLU A 45 -12.43 -4.25 19.60
N TRP A 46 -11.11 -4.30 19.81
CA TRP A 46 -10.15 -4.14 18.74
C TRP A 46 -10.22 -5.25 17.70
N LYS A 47 -10.41 -6.49 18.15
CA LYS A 47 -10.63 -7.63 17.25
C LYS A 47 -11.93 -7.46 16.45
N GLU A 48 -12.99 -6.96 17.07
CA GLU A 48 -14.28 -6.76 16.41
C GLU A 48 -14.23 -5.73 15.27
N VAL A 49 -13.38 -4.70 15.34
CA VAL A 49 -13.18 -3.75 14.23
C VAL A 49 -12.80 -4.47 12.93
N PHE A 50 -11.94 -5.48 13.03
CA PHE A 50 -11.45 -6.24 11.88
C PHE A 50 -12.24 -7.51 11.58
N SER A 51 -13.25 -7.86 12.39
CA SER A 51 -14.05 -9.08 12.22
C SER A 51 -14.89 -9.10 10.92
N PRO A 52 -15.56 -8.00 10.51
CA PRO A 52 -16.41 -8.01 9.32
C PRO A 52 -15.66 -8.30 8.03
N VAL A 53 -16.16 -9.25 7.24
CA VAL A 53 -15.54 -9.69 5.98
C VAL A 53 -15.38 -8.52 5.00
N TRP A 54 -16.35 -7.61 4.92
CA TRP A 54 -16.27 -6.45 4.03
C TRP A 54 -15.04 -5.58 4.35
N PHE A 55 -14.73 -5.39 5.64
CA PHE A 55 -13.62 -4.56 6.07
C PHE A 55 -12.28 -5.29 5.88
N LYS A 56 -12.23 -6.61 6.09
CA LYS A 56 -11.05 -7.43 5.75
C LYS A 56 -10.74 -7.37 4.26
N VAL A 57 -11.74 -7.52 3.38
CA VAL A 57 -11.56 -7.44 1.91
C VAL A 57 -11.13 -6.04 1.49
N TYR A 58 -11.80 -5.00 2.00
CA TYR A 58 -11.45 -3.62 1.68
C TYR A 58 -10.02 -3.24 2.14
N SER A 59 -9.65 -3.66 3.35
CA SER A 59 -8.29 -3.49 3.89
C SER A 59 -7.26 -4.26 3.07
N SER A 60 -7.60 -5.48 2.60
CA SER A 60 -6.72 -6.29 1.75
C SER A 60 -6.46 -5.62 0.40
N ILE A 61 -7.50 -5.10 -0.26
CA ILE A 61 -7.36 -4.36 -1.52
C ILE A 61 -6.51 -3.10 -1.29
N THR A 62 -6.80 -2.35 -0.23
CA THR A 62 -6.06 -1.15 0.11
C THR A 62 -4.58 -1.45 0.40
N LEU A 63 -4.28 -2.52 1.13
CA LEU A 63 -2.91 -2.96 1.41
C LEU A 63 -2.14 -3.24 0.11
N VAL A 64 -2.74 -3.95 -0.85
CA VAL A 64 -2.11 -4.20 -2.15
C VAL A 64 -1.87 -2.89 -2.91
N MET A 65 -2.85 -1.97 -2.88
CA MET A 65 -2.68 -0.63 -3.48
C MET A 65 -1.54 0.16 -2.83
N VAL A 66 -1.43 0.15 -1.49
CA VAL A 66 -0.32 0.80 -0.77
C VAL A 66 1.02 0.22 -1.23
N CYS A 67 1.14 -1.10 -1.30
CA CYS A 67 2.38 -1.76 -1.67
C CYS A 67 2.84 -1.37 -3.09
N ILE A 68 1.94 -1.46 -4.08
CA ILE A 68 2.27 -1.09 -5.47
C ILE A 68 2.52 0.42 -5.59
N ASN A 69 1.74 1.26 -4.91
CA ASN A 69 1.94 2.71 -4.89
C ASN A 69 3.30 3.08 -4.27
N SER A 70 3.73 2.39 -3.22
CA SER A 70 5.03 2.62 -2.59
C SER A 70 6.20 2.22 -3.50
N ILE A 71 6.06 1.20 -4.34
CA ILE A 71 7.07 0.84 -5.36
C ILE A 71 7.18 1.94 -6.41
N LEU A 72 6.04 2.44 -6.90
CA LEU A 72 6.03 3.50 -7.91
C LEU A 72 6.56 4.83 -7.37
N ALA A 73 6.11 5.24 -6.18
CA ALA A 73 6.60 6.43 -5.48
C ALA A 73 8.09 6.28 -5.11
N GLY A 74 8.48 5.09 -4.66
CA GLY A 74 9.86 4.76 -4.37
C GLY A 74 10.74 4.91 -5.59
N TRP A 75 10.32 4.38 -6.75
CA TRP A 75 11.03 4.55 -8.02
C TRP A 75 11.21 6.02 -8.39
N GLN A 76 10.17 6.85 -8.30
CA GLN A 76 10.24 8.30 -8.56
C GLN A 76 11.28 8.98 -7.66
N ILE A 77 11.22 8.74 -6.35
CA ILE A 77 12.19 9.28 -5.38
C ILE A 77 13.62 8.81 -5.72
N GLY A 78 13.78 7.52 -6.02
CA GLY A 78 15.07 6.93 -6.35
C GLY A 78 15.70 7.59 -7.57
N THR A 79 14.95 7.74 -8.67
CA THR A 79 15.47 8.36 -9.90
C THR A 79 15.75 9.85 -9.75
N ASP A 80 14.96 10.55 -8.95
CA ASP A 80 15.09 12.00 -8.80
C ASP A 80 16.24 12.38 -7.86
N TYR A 81 16.42 11.63 -6.76
CA TYR A 81 17.33 12.04 -5.68
C TYR A 81 18.56 11.14 -5.49
N ILE A 82 18.53 9.85 -5.87
CA ILE A 82 19.64 8.92 -5.63
C ILE A 82 20.49 8.76 -6.90
N LYS A 83 21.53 9.60 -7.02
CA LYS A 83 22.42 9.64 -8.20
C LYS A 83 23.37 8.44 -8.31
N PRO A 84 24.00 7.94 -7.23
CA PRO A 84 24.89 6.78 -7.34
C PRO A 84 24.09 5.52 -7.69
N ARG A 85 24.39 4.91 -8.83
CA ARG A 85 23.63 3.77 -9.39
C ARG A 85 23.51 2.60 -8.42
N LEU A 86 24.61 2.22 -7.77
CA LEU A 86 24.61 1.08 -6.85
C LEU A 86 23.69 1.31 -5.63
N ILE A 87 23.69 2.54 -5.11
CA ILE A 87 22.83 2.92 -3.97
C ILE A 87 21.36 2.90 -4.40
N ASN A 88 21.04 3.40 -5.58
CA ASN A 88 19.68 3.40 -6.12
C ASN A 88 19.14 1.97 -6.32
N ILE A 89 19.99 1.05 -6.79
CA ILE A 89 19.63 -0.38 -6.92
C ILE A 89 19.30 -0.97 -5.56
N ILE A 90 20.16 -0.77 -4.56
CA ILE A 90 19.94 -1.28 -3.19
C ILE A 90 18.65 -0.69 -2.61
N TYR A 91 18.46 0.62 -2.73
CA TYR A 91 17.25 1.30 -2.30
C TYR A 91 15.99 0.72 -2.96
N THR A 92 16.01 0.55 -4.29
CA THR A 92 14.87 0.00 -5.04
C THR A 92 14.55 -1.44 -4.59
N ILE A 93 15.58 -2.27 -4.36
CA ILE A 93 15.41 -3.63 -3.83
C ILE A 93 14.75 -3.59 -2.45
N VAL A 94 15.20 -2.71 -1.55
CA VAL A 94 14.61 -2.56 -0.20
C VAL A 94 13.14 -2.16 -0.28
N ILE A 95 12.78 -1.20 -1.14
CA ILE A 95 11.38 -0.79 -1.31
C ILE A 95 10.52 -1.95 -1.82
N VAL A 96 10.98 -2.68 -2.85
CA VAL A 96 10.22 -3.80 -3.42
C VAL A 96 10.07 -4.94 -2.41
N LEU A 97 11.16 -5.35 -1.74
CA LEU A 97 11.12 -6.42 -0.75
C LEU A 97 10.30 -6.03 0.48
N GLY A 98 10.41 -4.79 0.95
CA GLY A 98 9.59 -4.27 2.04
C GLY A 98 8.11 -4.28 1.70
N SER A 99 7.76 -3.83 0.49
CA SER A 99 6.38 -3.87 -0.01
C SER A 99 5.83 -5.29 -0.09
N LEU A 100 6.64 -6.24 -0.58
CA LEU A 100 6.26 -7.65 -0.64
C LEU A 100 6.07 -8.24 0.77
N ALA A 101 6.97 -7.95 1.70
CA ALA A 101 6.87 -8.40 3.08
C ALA A 101 5.61 -7.84 3.76
N TYR A 102 5.31 -6.55 3.59
CA TYR A 102 4.09 -5.95 4.11
C TYR A 102 2.82 -6.53 3.51
N SER A 103 2.81 -6.82 2.20
CA SER A 103 1.68 -7.49 1.56
C SER A 103 1.44 -8.88 2.16
N ILE A 104 2.49 -9.70 2.27
CA ILE A 104 2.38 -11.07 2.82
C ILE A 104 1.97 -11.02 4.29
N LEU A 105 2.71 -10.29 5.13
CA LEU A 105 2.46 -10.21 6.56
C LEU A 105 1.10 -9.59 6.86
N GLY A 106 0.74 -8.50 6.18
CA GLY A 106 -0.54 -7.84 6.36
C GLY A 106 -1.72 -8.74 5.97
N MET A 107 -1.61 -9.51 4.88
CA MET A 107 -2.61 -10.51 4.51
C MET A 107 -2.68 -11.64 5.54
N SER A 108 -1.53 -12.17 5.98
CA SER A 108 -1.48 -13.19 7.03
C SER A 108 -2.11 -12.71 8.34
N ILE A 109 -1.94 -11.44 8.71
CA ILE A 109 -2.54 -10.84 9.90
C ILE A 109 -4.05 -10.65 9.70
N LEU A 110 -4.50 -10.02 8.62
CA LEU A 110 -5.93 -9.76 8.38
C LEU A 110 -6.78 -11.03 8.31
N TRP A 111 -6.23 -12.10 7.76
CA TRP A 111 -6.94 -13.36 7.53
C TRP A 111 -6.59 -14.47 8.54
N GLY A 112 -5.47 -14.33 9.28
CA GLY A 112 -5.07 -15.23 10.36
C GLY A 112 -5.46 -14.75 11.76
N LEU A 113 -5.94 -13.51 11.90
CA LEU A 113 -6.71 -13.02 13.04
C LEU A 113 -8.18 -13.48 13.00
#